data_AF-A0A833TAM0-F1
#
_entry.id   AF-A0A833TAM0-F1
#
_cell.length_a   1.000
_cell.length_b   1.000
_cell.length_c   1.000
_cell.angle_alpha   90.00
_cell.angle_beta   90.00
_cell.angle_gamma   90.00
#
_symmetry.space_group_name_H-M   'P 1'
#
loop_
_entity.id
_entity.type
_entity.pdbx_description
1 polymer ?
#
loop_
_entity_poly.entity_id
_entity_poly.type
_entity_poly.pdbx_seq_one_letter_code
_entity_poly.pdbx_strand_id
1 'polypeptide(L)'
;MVRFIFQILATAALVAGSTSAQLDFGKLKEYATDFKDQITNNATDAPAGKRPLHGLLSGLEFGGTGNDAYEYRDAVEPGEVVRGVTIHTGKRVNDIGIIHQNLAGEPVTFFASGKGGDPHTLMLGPDEHITSIEAHTGEKDGRKRISFIKFTTNKGNSVSGGTPTNDIGKESAPEEGYQVGGFFGKRGDEIDSVAAIWATILP
;
A
#
# COMPACT_ATOMS: atom_id res chain seq x y z
N MET A 1 17.12 -24.68 20.44
CA MET A 1 17.05 -23.92 19.17
C MET A 1 16.00 -24.50 18.21
N VAL A 2 14.84 -24.91 18.73
CA VAL A 2 13.73 -25.55 18.00
C VAL A 2 12.41 -25.07 18.62
N ARG A 3 12.25 -23.74 18.73
CA ARG A 3 11.03 -23.12 19.29
C ARG A 3 10.57 -21.86 18.53
N PHE A 4 11.20 -21.54 17.40
CA PHE A 4 10.92 -20.31 16.64
C PHE A 4 10.34 -20.53 15.24
N ILE A 5 10.10 -21.79 14.82
CA ILE A 5 9.58 -22.10 13.47
C ILE A 5 8.10 -22.54 13.51
N PHE A 6 7.50 -22.75 14.68
CA PHE A 6 6.10 -23.20 14.78
C PHE A 6 5.05 -22.08 14.84
N GLN A 7 5.46 -20.80 14.86
CA GLN A 7 4.50 -19.69 14.96
C GLN A 7 3.92 -19.24 13.60
N ILE A 8 4.42 -19.76 12.46
CA ILE A 8 3.91 -19.42 11.11
C ILE A 8 2.96 -20.52 10.59
N LEU A 9 2.19 -21.17 11.47
CA LEU A 9 1.24 -22.21 11.07
C LEU A 9 -0.14 -22.10 11.70
N ALA A 10 -0.48 -20.98 12.35
CA ALA A 10 -1.81 -20.82 12.95
C ALA A 10 -2.35 -19.39 12.89
N THR A 11 -2.22 -18.72 11.74
CA THR A 11 -3.08 -17.56 11.43
C THR A 11 -3.27 -17.37 9.93
N ALA A 12 -3.60 -18.45 9.22
CA ALA A 12 -4.20 -18.38 7.90
C ALA A 12 -5.50 -19.18 7.93
N ALA A 13 -6.46 -18.72 8.74
CA ALA A 13 -7.82 -19.23 8.77
C ALA A 13 -8.77 -18.15 9.32
N LEU A 14 -9.09 -17.18 8.44
CA LEU A 14 -10.27 -16.29 8.38
C LEU A 14 -9.75 -15.09 7.57
N VAL A 15 -10.14 -14.85 6.32
CA VAL A 15 -11.47 -14.56 5.75
C VAL A 15 -11.31 -14.83 4.23
N ALA A 16 -12.18 -15.46 3.43
CA ALA A 16 -13.61 -15.70 3.45
C ALA A 16 -13.93 -17.14 2.98
N GLY A 17 -15.10 -17.64 3.37
CA GLY A 17 -15.45 -19.06 3.29
C GLY A 17 -15.43 -19.69 1.89
N SER A 18 -14.66 -20.76 1.74
CA SER A 18 -15.17 -22.03 1.24
C SER A 18 -14.30 -23.20 1.76
N THR A 19 -14.98 -24.20 2.32
CA THR A 19 -14.49 -25.53 2.75
C THR A 19 -13.24 -25.61 3.62
N SER A 20 -13.44 -26.14 4.83
CA SER A 20 -12.41 -26.63 5.73
C SER A 20 -11.55 -27.71 5.07
N ALA A 21 -10.47 -27.30 4.39
CA ALA A 21 -9.37 -28.19 4.09
C ALA A 21 -8.62 -28.44 5.41
N GLN A 22 -8.89 -29.60 6.01
CA GLN A 22 -8.20 -30.05 7.21
C GLN A 22 -6.72 -30.20 6.87
N LEU A 23 -5.84 -29.46 7.55
CA LEU A 23 -4.39 -29.53 7.35
C LEU A 23 -3.90 -30.96 7.60
N ASP A 24 -3.45 -31.65 6.55
CA ASP A 24 -2.82 -32.96 6.67
C ASP A 24 -1.35 -32.78 7.07
N PHE A 25 -1.09 -32.89 8.37
CA PHE A 25 0.25 -32.78 8.95
C PHE A 25 1.23 -33.84 8.41
N GLY A 26 0.74 -34.91 7.77
CA GLY A 26 1.56 -35.93 7.11
C GLY A 26 2.24 -35.44 5.82
N LYS A 27 1.72 -34.37 5.21
CA LYS A 27 2.22 -33.82 3.93
C LYS A 27 3.07 -32.56 4.08
N LEU A 28 3.39 -32.13 5.30
CA LEU A 28 4.17 -30.92 5.56
C LEU A 28 5.53 -30.88 4.85
N LYS A 29 6.16 -32.04 4.63
CA LYS A 29 7.40 -32.11 3.84
C LYS A 29 7.17 -31.86 2.36
N GLU A 30 6.03 -32.29 1.83
CA GLU A 30 5.64 -32.11 0.42
C GLU A 30 5.30 -30.63 0.16
N TYR A 31 4.55 -30.00 1.06
CA TYR A 31 4.27 -28.56 1.01
C TYR A 31 5.53 -27.68 1.14
N ALA A 32 6.49 -28.08 1.97
CA ALA A 32 7.76 -27.35 2.13
C ALA A 32 8.70 -27.51 0.91
N THR A 33 8.63 -28.66 0.22
CA THR A 33 9.37 -28.89 -1.03
C THR A 33 8.77 -28.07 -2.17
N ASP A 34 7.44 -28.06 -2.30
CA ASP A 34 6.72 -27.27 -3.31
C ASP A 34 7.00 -25.76 -3.16
N PHE A 35 7.05 -25.26 -1.91
CA PHE A 35 7.40 -23.86 -1.63
C PHE A 35 8.86 -23.53 -1.97
N LYS A 36 9.79 -24.47 -1.76
CA LYS A 36 11.20 -24.29 -2.17
C LYS A 36 11.37 -24.33 -3.68
N ASP A 37 10.66 -25.21 -4.37
CA ASP A 37 10.72 -25.35 -5.82
C ASP A 37 10.11 -24.13 -6.53
N GLN A 38 9.09 -23.49 -5.95
CA GLN A 38 8.57 -22.21 -6.45
C GLN A 38 9.58 -21.05 -6.31
N ILE A 39 10.46 -21.09 -5.31
CA ILE A 39 11.50 -20.07 -5.10
C ILE A 39 12.71 -20.32 -6.02
N THR A 40 13.09 -21.58 -6.25
CA THR A 40 14.30 -21.94 -7.03
C THR A 40 14.09 -21.97 -8.54
N ASN A 41 12.88 -22.29 -9.03
CA ASN A 41 12.60 -22.36 -10.47
C ASN A 41 12.50 -21.00 -11.17
N ASN A 42 12.59 -19.89 -10.43
CA ASN A 42 12.51 -18.56 -11.02
C ASN A 42 13.83 -18.06 -11.64
N ALA A 43 14.92 -18.83 -11.52
CA ALA A 43 16.27 -18.35 -11.82
C ALA A 43 16.80 -18.54 -13.26
N THR A 44 16.21 -19.36 -14.17
CA THR A 44 16.96 -19.65 -15.44
C THR A 44 16.28 -19.67 -16.82
N ASP A 45 14.95 -19.61 -17.03
CA ASP A 45 14.42 -19.60 -18.43
C ASP A 45 13.43 -18.47 -18.74
N ALA A 46 13.41 -17.98 -19.98
CA ALA A 46 12.27 -17.27 -20.60
C ALA A 46 12.00 -17.94 -21.97
N PRO A 47 10.77 -18.06 -22.52
CA PRO A 47 9.59 -17.21 -22.30
C PRO A 47 8.21 -17.92 -22.21
N ALA A 48 7.34 -17.43 -21.31
CA ALA A 48 5.90 -17.18 -21.48
C ALA A 48 5.38 -16.74 -20.10
N GLY A 49 5.24 -15.43 -19.88
CA GLY A 49 4.62 -14.90 -18.66
C GLY A 49 5.50 -14.81 -17.40
N LYS A 50 6.81 -14.59 -17.52
CA LYS A 50 7.64 -14.15 -16.40
C LYS A 50 7.34 -12.68 -16.07
N ARG A 51 6.28 -12.44 -15.28
CA ARG A 51 6.13 -11.15 -14.56
C ARG A 51 7.20 -11.14 -13.45
N PRO A 52 8.05 -10.10 -13.34
CA PRO A 52 9.05 -10.05 -12.30
C PRO A 52 8.38 -10.04 -10.92
N LEU A 53 8.94 -10.81 -9.97
CA LEU A 53 8.52 -10.81 -8.55
C LEU A 53 8.82 -9.49 -7.80
N HIS A 54 9.07 -8.39 -8.52
CA HIS A 54 9.21 -7.03 -7.96
C HIS A 54 7.86 -6.29 -7.95
N GLY A 55 6.81 -6.95 -7.47
CA GLY A 55 5.45 -6.42 -7.56
C GLY A 55 5.23 -5.14 -6.74
N LEU A 56 5.84 -5.08 -5.55
CA LEU A 56 5.62 -4.03 -4.56
C LEU A 56 6.93 -3.65 -3.85
N LEU A 57 7.19 -2.36 -3.69
CA LEU A 57 8.30 -1.80 -2.92
C LEU A 57 7.77 -0.84 -1.85
N SER A 58 8.36 -0.85 -0.65
CA SER A 58 8.00 0.09 0.40
C SER A 58 8.76 1.40 0.22
N GLY A 59 8.03 2.52 0.25
CA GLY A 59 8.59 3.85 0.25
C GLY A 59 9.10 4.32 1.62
N LEU A 60 9.54 5.57 1.66
CA LEU A 60 9.97 6.27 2.87
C LEU A 60 8.75 6.71 3.70
N GLU A 61 8.78 6.41 5.00
CA GLU A 61 7.75 6.84 5.94
C GLU A 61 8.02 8.25 6.47
N PHE A 62 7.04 9.13 6.32
CA PHE A 62 7.04 10.49 6.82
C PHE A 62 6.08 10.61 8.01
N GLY A 63 6.40 11.49 8.98
CA GLY A 63 5.49 11.83 10.07
C GLY A 63 5.97 11.43 11.46
N GLY A 64 5.01 11.14 12.34
CA GLY A 64 5.22 10.83 13.75
C GLY A 64 5.34 9.33 14.06
N THR A 65 5.70 9.01 15.29
CA THR A 65 5.86 7.62 15.73
C THR A 65 4.54 6.88 15.97
N GLY A 66 3.40 7.59 16.01
CA GLY A 66 2.04 7.05 16.18
C GLY A 66 1.87 6.04 17.32
N ASN A 67 0.67 5.47 17.46
CA ASN A 67 0.46 4.33 18.36
C ASN A 67 -0.17 3.14 17.61
N ASP A 68 -1.12 3.41 16.71
CA ASP A 68 -1.80 2.37 15.93
C ASP A 68 -1.24 2.33 14.52
N ALA A 69 -0.49 1.28 14.19
CA ALA A 69 -0.09 1.02 12.82
C ALA A 69 -1.34 0.75 11.97
N TYR A 70 -1.44 1.44 10.83
CA TYR A 70 -2.25 0.95 9.74
C TYR A 70 -1.29 0.35 8.71
N GLU A 71 -1.27 -0.96 8.65
CA GLU A 71 -0.79 -1.68 7.48
C GLU A 71 -2.03 -2.14 6.74
N TYR A 72 -2.58 -1.31 5.85
CA TYR A 72 -3.53 -1.87 4.89
C TYR A 72 -2.74 -2.40 3.72
N ARG A 73 -2.43 -3.69 3.84
CA ARG A 73 -1.81 -4.53 2.83
C ARG A 73 -2.80 -4.95 1.74
N ASP A 74 -3.75 -4.08 1.41
CA ASP A 74 -4.47 -4.11 0.12
C ASP A 74 -3.81 -3.10 -0.80
N ALA A 75 -2.47 -3.20 -0.88
CA ALA A 75 -1.78 -2.65 -2.02
C ALA A 75 -2.36 -3.34 -3.26
N VAL A 76 -2.57 -2.55 -4.31
CA VAL A 76 -2.92 -3.03 -5.64
C VAL A 76 -2.08 -4.26 -5.95
N GLU A 77 -2.73 -5.41 -6.15
CA GLU A 77 -1.99 -6.61 -6.57
C GLU A 77 -1.32 -6.33 -7.91
N PRO A 78 -0.16 -6.94 -8.22
CA PRO A 78 0.48 -6.76 -9.51
C PRO A 78 -0.48 -7.10 -10.68
N GLY A 79 -1.02 -6.07 -11.34
CA GLY A 79 -1.98 -6.18 -12.44
C GLY A 79 -3.38 -5.61 -12.16
N GLU A 80 -3.69 -5.23 -10.92
CA GLU A 80 -4.82 -4.35 -10.63
C GLU A 80 -4.52 -2.92 -11.10
N VAL A 81 -5.57 -2.17 -11.44
CA VAL A 81 -5.42 -0.85 -12.05
C VAL A 81 -5.81 0.23 -11.06
N VAL A 82 -4.87 1.11 -10.71
CA VAL A 82 -5.17 2.32 -9.93
C VAL A 82 -6.00 3.28 -10.78
N ARG A 83 -7.11 3.76 -10.20
CA ARG A 83 -8.04 4.71 -10.84
C ARG A 83 -8.06 6.07 -10.18
N GLY A 84 -7.52 6.19 -8.97
CA GLY A 84 -7.53 7.46 -8.26
C GLY A 84 -6.97 7.38 -6.86
N VAL A 85 -6.86 8.55 -6.26
CA VAL A 85 -6.50 8.73 -4.85
C VAL A 85 -7.47 9.72 -4.23
N THR A 86 -7.89 9.44 -3.00
CA THR A 86 -8.72 10.33 -2.20
C THR A 86 -7.96 10.72 -0.94
N ILE A 87 -7.96 12.00 -0.61
CA ILE A 87 -7.48 12.51 0.68
C ILE A 87 -8.66 13.14 1.41
N HIS A 88 -8.74 12.94 2.72
CA HIS A 88 -9.65 13.68 3.57
C HIS A 88 -8.84 14.64 4.41
N THR A 89 -9.12 15.93 4.27
CA THR A 89 -8.30 16.95 4.94
C THR A 89 -9.14 18.05 5.57
N GLY A 90 -8.71 18.51 6.73
CA GLY A 90 -9.10 19.80 7.31
C GLY A 90 -7.85 20.64 7.48
N LYS A 91 -7.54 21.03 8.73
CA LYS A 91 -6.23 21.64 9.04
C LYS A 91 -5.06 20.66 8.85
N ARG A 92 -5.32 19.36 8.99
CA ARG A 92 -4.36 18.25 8.85
C ARG A 92 -5.00 17.13 8.03
N VAL A 93 -4.23 16.09 7.75
CA VAL A 93 -4.72 14.92 7.01
C VAL A 93 -5.45 13.99 7.96
N ASN A 94 -6.73 13.79 7.70
CA ASN A 94 -7.60 12.90 8.46
C ASN A 94 -7.54 11.48 7.91
N ASP A 95 -7.55 11.34 6.57
CA ASP A 95 -7.57 10.05 5.91
C ASP A 95 -6.95 10.10 4.51
N ILE A 96 -6.52 8.95 4.02
CA ILE A 96 -5.96 8.74 2.68
C ILE A 96 -6.52 7.42 2.16
N GLY A 97 -6.93 7.39 0.90
CA GLY A 97 -7.42 6.19 0.26
C GLY A 97 -7.00 6.07 -1.21
N ILE A 98 -6.86 4.83 -1.66
CA ILE A 98 -6.58 4.48 -3.05
C ILE A 98 -7.85 3.91 -3.68
N ILE A 99 -8.11 4.30 -4.93
CA ILE A 99 -9.19 3.74 -5.74
C ILE A 99 -8.54 2.81 -6.74
N HIS A 100 -8.90 1.53 -6.69
CA HIS A 100 -8.45 0.54 -7.66
C HIS A 100 -9.63 -0.09 -8.39
N GLN A 101 -9.32 -0.70 -9.54
CA GLN A 101 -10.20 -1.60 -10.24
C GLN A 101 -9.71 -3.02 -9.99
N ASN A 102 -10.55 -3.83 -9.36
CA ASN A 102 -10.24 -5.25 -9.13
C ASN A 102 -10.23 -6.03 -10.45
N LEU A 103 -9.84 -7.31 -10.41
CA LEU A 103 -9.80 -8.18 -11.60
C LEU A 103 -11.17 -8.38 -12.28
N ALA A 104 -12.28 -8.15 -11.57
CA ALA A 104 -13.64 -8.19 -12.13
C ALA A 104 -14.06 -6.87 -12.81
N GLY A 105 -13.23 -5.83 -12.73
CA GLY A 105 -13.49 -4.53 -13.33
C GLY A 105 -14.30 -3.57 -12.45
N GLU A 106 -14.53 -3.92 -11.19
CA GLU A 106 -15.31 -3.11 -10.25
C GLU A 106 -14.41 -2.14 -9.49
N PRO A 107 -14.85 -0.88 -9.26
CA PRO A 107 -14.10 0.05 -8.45
C PRO A 107 -14.20 -0.34 -6.97
N VAL A 108 -13.05 -0.39 -6.30
CA VAL A 108 -12.98 -0.57 -4.85
C VAL A 108 -12.14 0.57 -4.29
N THR A 109 -12.59 1.13 -3.17
CA THR A 109 -11.88 2.22 -2.47
C THR A 109 -11.54 1.77 -1.06
N PHE A 110 -10.27 1.87 -0.72
CA PHE A 110 -9.77 1.57 0.61
C PHE A 110 -9.35 2.86 1.28
N PHE A 111 -9.75 3.03 2.54
CA PHE A 111 -9.41 4.19 3.36
C PHE A 111 -8.55 3.76 4.55
N ALA A 112 -7.56 4.58 4.88
CA ALA A 112 -6.65 4.33 5.99
C ALA A 112 -7.28 4.62 7.36
N SER A 113 -8.38 5.37 7.46
CA SER A 113 -9.01 5.81 8.73
C SER A 113 -10.53 6.04 8.62
N GLY A 114 -11.13 6.74 9.59
CA GLY A 114 -12.57 7.00 9.67
C GLY A 114 -12.98 8.36 9.06
N LYS A 115 -14.29 8.68 9.13
CA LYS A 115 -14.89 9.89 8.54
C LYS A 115 -14.50 11.17 9.31
N GLY A 116 -13.44 11.84 8.89
CA GLY A 116 -13.11 13.22 9.30
C GLY A 116 -12.49 13.99 8.14
N GLY A 117 -12.59 15.32 8.14
CA GLY A 117 -12.09 16.17 7.04
C GLY A 117 -12.96 16.13 5.78
N ASP A 118 -12.70 17.08 4.87
CA ASP A 118 -13.38 17.18 3.59
C ASP A 118 -12.66 16.32 2.54
N PRO A 119 -13.40 15.53 1.74
CA PRO A 119 -12.79 14.66 0.73
C PRO A 119 -12.33 15.45 -0.51
N HIS A 120 -11.14 15.14 -0.99
CA HIS A 120 -10.61 15.57 -2.28
C HIS A 120 -10.13 14.35 -3.04
N THR A 121 -10.67 14.13 -4.23
CA THR A 121 -10.35 12.96 -5.06
C THR A 121 -9.72 13.41 -6.37
N LEU A 122 -8.61 12.77 -6.74
CA LEU A 122 -8.07 12.81 -8.09
C LEU A 122 -8.38 11.49 -8.78
N MET A 123 -9.23 11.55 -9.81
CA MET A 123 -9.43 10.43 -10.74
C MET A 123 -8.34 10.50 -11.82
N LEU A 124 -7.72 9.36 -12.11
CA LEU A 124 -6.65 9.24 -13.09
C LEU A 124 -7.26 9.06 -14.48
N GLY A 125 -6.75 9.81 -15.45
CA GLY A 125 -7.05 9.61 -16.85
C GLY A 125 -6.38 8.35 -17.43
N PRO A 126 -6.64 8.04 -18.71
CA PRO A 126 -5.89 7.00 -19.44
C PRO A 126 -4.38 7.26 -19.34
N ASP A 127 -3.57 6.23 -19.14
CA ASP A 127 -2.10 6.30 -19.01
C ASP A 127 -1.59 7.26 -17.93
N GLU A 128 -2.44 7.63 -16.98
CA GLU A 128 -2.07 8.49 -15.85
C GLU A 128 -1.88 7.65 -14.60
N HIS A 129 -0.79 7.91 -13.88
CA HIS A 129 -0.44 7.22 -12.64
C HIS A 129 0.27 8.17 -11.69
N ILE A 130 0.14 7.90 -10.38
CA ILE A 130 0.72 8.72 -9.33
C ILE A 130 2.20 8.35 -9.18
N THR A 131 3.07 9.34 -9.33
CA THR A 131 4.53 9.15 -9.36
C THR A 131 5.23 9.80 -8.19
N SER A 132 4.56 10.62 -7.38
CA SER A 132 5.18 11.22 -6.19
C SER A 132 4.22 11.46 -5.04
N ILE A 133 4.78 11.40 -3.85
CA ILE A 133 4.17 11.77 -2.58
C ILE A 133 5.02 12.88 -1.92
N GLU A 134 4.35 13.90 -1.40
CA GLU A 134 4.92 14.95 -0.57
C GLU A 134 4.08 15.05 0.71
N ALA A 135 4.72 14.95 1.87
CA ALA A 135 4.06 14.95 3.17
C ALA A 135 4.77 15.92 4.11
N HIS A 136 4.00 16.81 4.74
CA HIS A 136 4.54 17.78 5.69
C HIS A 136 4.11 17.38 7.10
N THR A 137 5.06 17.38 8.03
CA THR A 137 4.82 16.99 9.41
C THR A 137 4.56 18.23 10.27
N GLY A 138 3.51 18.20 11.08
CA GLY A 138 3.19 19.24 12.05
C GLY A 138 2.99 18.67 13.45
N GLU A 139 3.06 19.53 14.46
CA GLU A 139 2.77 19.15 15.84
C GLU A 139 1.32 19.49 16.21
N LYS A 140 0.66 18.59 16.95
CA LYS A 140 -0.56 18.89 17.69
C LYS A 140 -0.57 18.08 18.98
N ASP A 141 -0.79 18.77 20.10
CA ASP A 141 -0.87 18.18 21.44
C ASP A 141 0.35 17.31 21.78
N GLY A 142 1.56 17.81 21.45
CA GLY A 142 2.83 17.11 21.69
C GLY A 142 3.09 15.91 20.78
N ARG A 143 2.26 15.69 19.75
CA ARG A 143 2.40 14.58 18.78
C ARG A 143 2.60 15.09 17.37
N LYS A 144 3.51 14.46 16.63
CA LYS A 144 3.72 14.68 15.20
C LYS A 144 2.62 14.00 14.39
N ARG A 145 2.08 14.72 13.40
CA ARG A 145 1.05 14.25 12.47
C ARG A 145 1.29 14.77 11.06
N ILE A 146 0.69 14.13 10.06
CA ILE A 146 0.71 14.65 8.69
C ILE A 146 -0.22 15.86 8.61
N SER A 147 0.40 17.03 8.48
CA SER A 147 -0.30 18.31 8.40
C SER A 147 -0.74 18.66 7.00
N PHE A 148 0.03 18.26 6.00
CA PHE A 148 -0.30 18.44 4.60
C PHE A 148 0.19 17.25 3.80
N ILE A 149 -0.55 16.90 2.75
CA ILE A 149 -0.13 15.89 1.78
C ILE A 149 -0.41 16.37 0.37
N LYS A 150 0.43 15.95 -0.57
CA LYS A 150 0.26 16.13 -2.00
C LYS A 150 0.67 14.87 -2.75
N PHE A 151 -0.14 14.51 -3.75
CA PHE A 151 0.20 13.51 -4.76
C PHE A 151 0.32 14.17 -6.12
N THR A 152 1.31 13.77 -6.93
CA THR A 152 1.49 14.26 -8.30
C THR A 152 1.56 13.09 -9.27
N THR A 153 1.01 13.27 -10.47
CA THR A 153 0.98 12.24 -11.52
C THR A 153 2.05 12.47 -12.59
N ASN A 154 2.31 11.44 -13.38
CA ASN A 154 3.15 11.52 -14.58
C ASN A 154 2.64 12.56 -15.62
N LYS A 155 1.36 12.95 -15.55
CA LYS A 155 0.77 13.99 -16.42
C LYS A 155 0.77 15.39 -15.81
N GLY A 156 1.35 15.56 -14.62
CA GLY A 156 1.43 16.85 -13.94
C GLY A 156 0.17 17.27 -13.20
N ASN A 157 -0.85 16.41 -13.13
CA ASN A 157 -2.01 16.65 -12.26
C ASN A 157 -1.64 16.38 -10.81
N SER A 158 -2.39 16.96 -9.88
CA SER A 158 -2.15 16.74 -8.45
C SER A 158 -3.41 16.90 -7.62
N VAL A 159 -3.40 16.28 -6.44
CA VAL A 159 -4.34 16.56 -5.35
C VAL A 159 -3.52 16.82 -4.08
N SER A 160 -3.97 17.80 -3.30
CA SER A 160 -3.32 18.16 -2.05
C SER A 160 -4.30 18.76 -1.07
N GLY A 161 -4.00 18.67 0.22
CA GLY A 161 -4.83 19.25 1.27
C GLY A 161 -4.12 19.30 2.61
N GLY A 162 -4.72 20.00 3.57
CA GLY A 162 -4.13 20.29 4.87
C GLY A 162 -3.32 21.60 4.91
N THR A 163 -2.52 21.77 5.97
CA THR A 163 -1.72 22.98 6.23
C THR A 163 -0.23 22.70 6.05
N PRO A 164 0.44 23.33 5.07
CA PRO A 164 1.88 23.18 4.87
C PRO A 164 2.70 23.58 6.12
N THR A 165 3.78 22.84 6.37
CA THR A 165 4.80 23.17 7.39
C THR A 165 6.20 23.14 6.76
N ASN A 166 7.23 23.42 7.57
CA ASN A 166 8.63 23.40 7.14
C ASN A 166 9.30 22.01 7.29
N ASP A 167 8.66 21.03 7.93
CA ASP A 167 9.16 19.66 8.05
C ASP A 167 8.58 18.85 6.87
N ILE A 168 9.34 18.76 5.77
CA ILE A 168 8.86 18.28 4.48
C ILE A 168 9.58 16.98 4.11
N GLY A 169 8.81 15.93 3.86
CA GLY A 169 9.24 14.70 3.22
C GLY A 169 8.70 14.60 1.80
N LYS A 170 9.52 14.12 0.87
CA LYS A 170 9.11 13.83 -0.51
C LYS A 170 9.75 12.54 -0.99
N GLU A 171 9.01 11.78 -1.76
CA GLU A 171 9.51 10.61 -2.48
C GLU A 171 8.86 10.53 -3.85
N SER A 172 9.65 10.12 -4.85
CA SER A 172 9.16 9.80 -6.18
C SER A 172 9.28 8.29 -6.43
N ALA A 173 8.53 7.80 -7.42
CA ALA A 173 8.62 6.42 -7.85
C ALA A 173 10.09 6.03 -8.11
N PRO A 174 10.52 4.83 -7.69
CA PRO A 174 11.93 4.44 -7.71
C PRO A 174 12.52 4.37 -9.14
N GLU A 175 11.70 3.99 -10.11
CA GLU A 175 12.04 3.94 -11.53
C GLU A 175 10.78 4.04 -12.41
N GLU A 176 10.97 4.19 -13.74
CA GLU A 176 9.87 4.15 -14.69
C GLU A 176 9.12 2.82 -14.61
N GLY A 177 7.79 2.88 -14.75
CA GLY A 177 6.94 1.70 -14.62
C GLY A 177 6.49 1.41 -13.19
N TYR A 178 6.80 2.27 -12.22
CA TYR A 178 6.19 2.22 -10.88
C TYR A 178 5.14 3.32 -10.68
N GLN A 179 4.15 3.02 -9.85
CA GLN A 179 3.15 3.96 -9.36
C GLN A 179 2.87 3.75 -7.88
N VAL A 180 2.22 4.72 -7.24
CA VAL A 180 1.61 4.48 -5.92
C VAL A 180 0.49 3.45 -6.07
N GLY A 181 0.66 2.28 -5.44
CA GLY A 181 -0.34 1.20 -5.37
C GLY A 181 -1.04 1.10 -4.02
N GLY A 182 -0.63 1.87 -3.01
CA GLY A 182 -1.23 1.85 -1.68
C GLY A 182 -0.41 2.67 -0.67
N PHE A 183 -0.78 2.57 0.60
CA PHE A 183 -0.15 3.33 1.68
C PHE A 183 0.02 2.47 2.93
N PHE A 184 1.07 2.74 3.70
CA PHE A 184 1.24 2.23 5.07
C PHE A 184 1.69 3.36 6.00
N GLY A 185 1.49 3.19 7.30
CA GLY A 185 1.95 4.15 8.29
C GLY A 185 1.23 3.96 9.62
N LYS A 186 1.01 5.07 10.33
CA LYS A 186 0.39 5.07 11.66
C LYS A 186 -0.69 6.14 11.75
N ARG A 187 -1.71 5.85 12.55
CA ARG A 187 -2.88 6.73 12.72
C ARG A 187 -3.31 6.83 14.18
N GLY A 188 -4.10 7.86 14.41
CA GLY A 188 -5.05 7.98 15.53
C GLY A 188 -6.37 8.54 14.96
N ASP A 189 -6.84 9.66 15.50
CA ASP A 189 -7.97 10.42 14.93
C ASP A 189 -7.65 11.12 13.60
N GLU A 190 -6.35 11.25 13.29
CA GLU A 190 -5.76 11.84 12.09
C GLU A 190 -4.59 10.93 11.66
N ILE A 191 -4.04 11.12 10.45
CA ILE A 191 -2.86 10.36 9.99
C ILE A 191 -1.62 10.88 10.73
N ASP A 192 -0.96 10.01 11.48
CA ASP A 192 0.26 10.34 12.21
C ASP A 192 1.50 10.21 11.29
N SER A 193 1.54 9.16 10.47
CA SER A 193 2.59 8.92 9.47
C SER A 193 2.05 8.25 8.21
N VAL A 194 2.78 8.40 7.10
CA VAL A 194 2.44 7.82 5.79
C VAL A 194 3.69 7.50 4.98
N ALA A 195 3.64 6.39 4.25
CA ALA A 195 4.55 5.98 3.21
C ALA A 195 3.76 5.46 2.01
N ALA A 196 4.33 5.61 0.81
CA ALA A 196 3.78 4.97 -0.39
C ALA A 196 4.18 3.49 -0.44
N ILE A 197 3.29 2.66 -0.97
CA ILE A 197 3.64 1.36 -1.54
C ILE A 197 3.75 1.55 -3.04
N TRP A 198 4.95 1.33 -3.59
CA TRP A 198 5.22 1.44 -5.01
C TRP A 198 4.92 0.12 -5.70
N ALA A 199 4.00 0.12 -6.66
CA ALA A 199 3.59 -1.04 -7.44
C ALA A 199 4.03 -0.92 -8.89
N THR A 200 4.41 -2.04 -9.51
CA THR A 200 4.70 -2.08 -10.95
C THR A 200 3.43 -1.92 -11.78
N ILE A 201 3.51 -1.08 -12.81
CA ILE A 201 2.49 -0.93 -13.83
C ILE A 201 2.71 -2.06 -14.83
N LEU A 202 1.73 -2.94 -14.98
CA LEU A 202 1.78 -3.97 -16.01
C LEU A 202 1.23 -3.40 -17.33
N PRO A 203 1.85 -3.75 -18.47
CA PRO A 203 1.38 -3.37 -19.80
C PRO A 203 0.06 -4.04 -20.17
#